data_AF-A0AB33IGC3-F1
#
_entry.id   AF-A0AB33IGC3-F1
#
_cell.length_a   1.000
_cell.length_b   1.000
_cell.length_c   1.000
_cell.angle_alpha   90.00
_cell.angle_beta   90.00
_cell.angle_gamma   90.00
#
_symmetry.space_group_name_H-M   'P 1'
#
loop_
_entity.id
_entity.type
_entity.pdbx_description
1 polymer ?
#
loop_
_entity_poly.entity_id
_entity_poly.type
_entity_poly.pdbx_seq_one_letter_code
_entity_poly.pdbx_strand_id
1 'polypeptide(L)'
;MKTVDILADWEEPESIKLWGNEVSPPPTMPWIDYINYYVHPDVVSVVGRLLIPAFTEHEGGVFLRDHFTLSGYSRWKSKLSTMSEVEKIINHQHVYDLFSINEKISEQSFNCVANVMCDALKISLSCSFPDKKFHVYTSNLDIDYGPVVGFYSDNQ
;
A
#
# COMPACT_ATOMS: atom_id res chain seq x y z
N MET A 1 31.21 2.48 -0.77
CA MET A 1 29.96 2.99 -1.37
C MET A 1 28.85 2.80 -0.35
N LYS A 2 28.02 3.82 -0.10
CA LYS A 2 26.87 3.71 0.81
C LYS A 2 25.60 3.78 -0.04
N THR A 3 24.80 2.73 -0.01
CA THR A 3 23.46 2.74 -0.60
C THR A 3 22.47 3.26 0.44
N VAL A 4 21.54 4.11 0.01
CA VAL A 4 20.42 4.57 0.83
C VAL A 4 19.16 4.19 0.07
N ASP A 5 18.38 3.29 0.63
CA ASP A 5 17.12 2.83 0.08
C ASP A 5 16.01 3.19 1.06
N ILE A 6 14.94 3.81 0.53
CA ILE A 6 13.76 4.17 1.33
C ILE A 6 12.88 2.93 1.52
N LEU A 7 12.93 1.97 0.59
CA LEU A 7 12.24 0.70 0.67
C LEU A 7 13.18 -0.36 1.23
N ALA A 8 13.70 -0.14 2.45
CA ALA A 8 14.73 -0.97 3.04
C ALA A 8 14.32 -2.44 3.23
N ASP A 9 13.01 -2.71 3.36
CA ASP A 9 12.44 -4.04 3.51
C ASP A 9 11.96 -4.64 2.16
N TRP A 10 12.24 -3.97 1.04
CA TRP A 10 11.92 -4.52 -0.28
C TRP A 10 12.90 -5.62 -0.66
N GLU A 11 12.34 -6.76 -1.05
CA GLU A 11 13.07 -7.84 -1.67
C GLU A 11 12.39 -8.21 -2.98
N GLU A 12 13.21 -8.59 -3.97
CA GLU A 12 12.69 -9.11 -5.22
C GLU A 12 11.79 -10.34 -4.94
N PRO A 13 10.54 -10.36 -5.46
CA PRO A 13 9.59 -11.42 -5.17
C PRO A 13 10.10 -12.81 -5.60
N GLU A 14 9.83 -13.83 -4.79
CA GLU A 14 10.32 -15.19 -5.02
C GLU A 14 9.89 -15.77 -6.38
N SER A 15 8.64 -15.55 -6.78
CA SER A 15 8.14 -16.00 -8.08
C SER A 15 8.92 -15.42 -9.26
N ILE A 16 9.40 -14.17 -9.12
CA ILE A 16 10.18 -13.46 -10.13
C ILE A 16 11.64 -13.93 -10.13
N LYS A 17 12.21 -14.19 -8.95
CA LYS A 17 13.52 -14.85 -8.82
C LYS A 17 13.53 -16.22 -9.49
N LEU A 18 12.51 -17.05 -9.22
CA LEU A 18 12.38 -18.38 -9.79
C LEU A 18 12.24 -18.32 -11.31
N TRP A 19 11.38 -17.43 -11.82
CA TRP A 19 11.27 -17.18 -13.26
C TRP A 19 12.62 -16.82 -13.88
N GLY A 20 13.38 -15.90 -13.26
CA GLY A 20 14.70 -15.50 -13.77
C GLY A 20 15.68 -16.67 -13.89
N ASN A 21 15.65 -17.62 -12.95
CA ASN A 21 16.50 -18.81 -13.00
C ASN A 21 16.14 -19.79 -14.13
N GLU A 22 14.91 -19.73 -14.63
CA GLU A 22 14.42 -20.58 -15.72
C GLU A 22 14.67 -19.98 -17.11
N VAL A 23 14.92 -18.67 -17.20
CA VAL A 23 15.19 -17.96 -18.46
C VAL A 23 16.63 -18.22 -18.94
N SER A 24 16.80 -18.40 -20.26
CA SER A 24 18.10 -18.61 -20.90
C SER A 24 18.37 -17.60 -22.02
N PRO A 25 19.47 -16.82 -21.94
CA PRO A 25 20.41 -16.74 -20.81
C PRO A 25 19.77 -16.12 -19.56
N PRO A 26 20.23 -16.45 -18.34
CA PRO A 26 19.68 -15.87 -17.11
C PRO A 26 19.83 -14.34 -17.10
N PRO A 27 18.79 -13.59 -16.72
CA PRO A 27 18.83 -12.14 -16.64
C PRO A 27 19.69 -11.71 -15.43
N THR A 28 20.37 -10.56 -15.56
CA THR A 28 21.15 -9.99 -14.44
C THR A 28 20.23 -9.41 -13.36
N MET A 29 19.06 -8.90 -13.75
CA MET A 29 18.04 -8.34 -12.85
C MET A 29 16.67 -8.91 -13.25
N PRO A 30 16.28 -10.07 -12.72
CA PRO A 30 15.04 -10.75 -13.11
C PRO A 30 13.81 -9.83 -13.04
N TRP A 31 13.65 -9.03 -12.00
CA TRP A 31 12.51 -8.12 -11.89
C TRP A 31 12.41 -7.05 -12.98
N ILE A 32 13.54 -6.51 -13.47
CA ILE A 32 13.53 -5.54 -14.56
C ILE A 32 13.12 -6.22 -15.86
N ASP A 33 13.70 -7.38 -16.14
CA ASP A 33 13.38 -8.12 -17.36
C ASP A 33 11.94 -8.62 -17.33
N TYR A 34 11.43 -9.03 -16.16
CA TYR A 34 10.03 -9.41 -16.00
C TYR A 34 9.08 -8.27 -16.37
N ILE A 35 9.39 -7.03 -15.93
CA ILE A 35 8.62 -5.84 -16.33
C ILE A 35 8.65 -5.69 -17.85
N ASN A 36 9.83 -5.78 -18.47
CA ASN A 36 10.00 -5.64 -19.91
C ASN A 36 9.17 -6.66 -20.72
N TYR A 37 9.12 -7.91 -20.25
CA TYR A 37 8.42 -8.98 -20.97
C TYR A 37 6.91 -9.04 -20.72
N TYR A 38 6.46 -8.77 -19.48
CA TYR A 38 5.09 -9.11 -19.08
C TYR A 38 4.23 -7.92 -18.65
N VAL A 39 4.82 -6.77 -18.31
CA VAL A 39 4.06 -5.67 -17.71
C VAL A 39 3.70 -4.62 -18.76
N HIS A 40 2.41 -4.47 -19.02
CA HIS A 40 1.92 -3.39 -19.87
C HIS A 40 2.20 -2.01 -19.22
N PRO A 41 2.69 -1.00 -19.95
CA PRO A 41 3.00 0.32 -19.37
C PRO A 41 1.84 0.98 -18.62
N ASP A 42 0.59 0.79 -19.08
CA ASP A 42 -0.59 1.30 -18.36
C ASP A 42 -0.77 0.65 -16.98
N VAL A 43 -0.37 -0.61 -16.82
CA VAL A 43 -0.39 -1.31 -15.52
C VAL A 43 0.56 -0.61 -14.54
N VAL A 44 1.73 -0.17 -15.00
CA VAL A 44 2.67 0.61 -14.17
C VAL A 44 2.02 1.90 -13.69
N SER A 45 1.27 2.58 -14.56
CA SER A 45 0.60 3.84 -14.22
C SER A 45 -0.50 3.65 -13.16
N VAL A 46 -1.32 2.60 -13.27
CA VAL A 46 -2.37 2.32 -12.28
C VAL A 46 -1.80 1.79 -10.96
N VAL A 47 -0.71 1.00 -11.00
CA VAL A 47 0.02 0.60 -9.78
C VAL A 47 0.65 1.81 -9.09
N GLY A 48 1.25 2.72 -9.86
CA GLY A 48 1.75 3.99 -9.32
C GLY A 48 0.65 4.77 -8.61
N ARG A 49 -0.58 4.75 -9.14
CA ARG A 49 -1.74 5.40 -8.53
C ARG A 49 -2.23 4.70 -7.25
N LEU A 50 -2.10 3.38 -7.17
CA LEU A 50 -2.35 2.60 -5.96
C LEU A 50 -1.35 2.94 -4.85
N LEU A 51 -0.06 3.04 -5.19
CA LEU A 51 1.02 3.34 -4.24
C LEU A 51 1.04 4.81 -3.80
N ILE A 52 0.67 5.72 -4.69
CA ILE A 52 0.61 7.17 -4.45
C ILE A 52 -0.84 7.62 -4.57
N PRO A 53 -1.67 7.36 -3.54
CA PRO A 53 -3.08 7.72 -3.56
C PRO A 53 -3.28 9.23 -3.40
N ALA A 54 -4.51 9.66 -3.59
CA ALA A 54 -4.91 11.05 -3.43
C ALA A 54 -5.70 11.12 -2.14
N PHE A 55 -5.63 12.27 -1.49
CA PHE A 55 -6.21 12.45 -0.19
C PHE A 55 -7.36 13.47 -0.27
N THR A 56 -8.37 13.25 0.58
CA THR A 56 -9.44 14.20 0.84
C THR A 56 -9.26 14.73 2.25
N GLU A 57 -9.17 16.06 2.39
CA GLU A 57 -9.26 16.71 3.70
C GLU A 57 -10.72 17.07 4.01
N HIS A 58 -11.21 16.68 5.18
CA HIS A 58 -12.55 17.02 5.62
C HIS A 58 -12.60 17.17 7.15
N GLU A 59 -13.07 18.33 7.61
CA GLU A 59 -13.17 18.68 9.04
C GLU A 59 -11.87 18.41 9.82
N GLY A 60 -10.73 18.70 9.19
CA GLY A 60 -9.40 18.51 9.78
C GLY A 60 -8.78 17.13 9.54
N GLY A 61 -9.60 16.11 9.30
CA GLY A 61 -9.16 14.74 9.00
C GLY A 61 -8.67 14.57 7.56
N VAL A 62 -7.83 13.56 7.34
CA VAL A 62 -7.21 13.19 6.07
C VAL A 62 -7.60 11.76 5.70
N PHE A 63 -8.20 11.60 4.52
CA PHE A 63 -8.75 10.32 4.08
C PHE A 63 -8.21 9.92 2.71
N LEU A 64 -8.09 8.61 2.47
CA LEU A 64 -7.94 8.09 1.10
C LEU A 64 -9.15 8.53 0.28
N ARG A 65 -8.92 9.27 -0.81
CA ARG A 65 -9.99 9.83 -1.65
C ARG A 65 -10.96 8.75 -2.11
N ASP A 66 -10.43 7.60 -2.52
CA ASP A 66 -11.22 6.52 -3.11
C ASP A 66 -12.02 5.74 -2.05
N HIS A 67 -11.72 5.92 -0.75
CA HIS A 67 -12.47 5.33 0.36
C HIS A 67 -13.44 6.34 1.02
N PHE A 68 -13.21 7.63 0.81
CA PHE A 68 -13.98 8.68 1.46
C PHE A 68 -15.33 8.89 0.79
N THR A 69 -16.39 8.80 1.59
CA THR A 69 -17.73 9.29 1.22
C THR A 69 -18.31 10.08 2.39
N LEU A 70 -19.09 11.13 2.11
CA LEU A 70 -19.68 11.96 3.17
C LEU A 70 -20.61 11.16 4.10
N SER A 71 -21.33 10.18 3.53
CA SER A 71 -22.20 9.27 4.29
C SER A 71 -21.40 8.29 5.14
N GLY A 72 -20.33 7.70 4.59
CA GLY A 72 -19.41 6.83 5.34
C GLY A 72 -18.72 7.57 6.48
N TYR A 73 -18.22 8.78 6.21
CA TYR A 73 -17.65 9.67 7.22
C TYR A 73 -18.65 9.97 8.34
N SER A 74 -19.84 10.51 8.00
CA SER A 74 -20.87 10.84 8.99
C SER A 74 -21.28 9.63 9.85
N ARG A 75 -21.36 8.45 9.24
CA ARG A 75 -21.69 7.21 9.95
C ARG A 75 -20.63 6.84 10.98
N TRP A 76 -19.35 6.96 10.66
CA TRP A 76 -18.26 6.63 11.59
C TRP A 76 -18.01 7.73 12.62
N LYS A 77 -18.09 9.00 12.20
CA LYS A 77 -17.97 10.16 13.07
C LYS A 77 -19.02 10.18 14.19
N SER A 78 -20.24 9.70 13.93
CA SER A 78 -21.28 9.57 14.96
C SER A 78 -21.07 8.44 15.96
N LYS A 79 -20.15 7.49 15.67
CA LYS A 79 -19.90 6.29 16.50
C LYS A 79 -18.57 6.33 17.25
N LEU A 80 -17.63 7.13 16.79
CA LEU A 80 -16.25 7.16 17.27
C LEU A 80 -15.97 8.49 17.95
N SER A 81 -15.03 8.49 18.91
CA SER A 81 -14.82 9.64 19.78
C SER A 81 -13.83 10.64 19.18
N THR A 82 -12.87 10.16 18.39
CA THR A 82 -11.75 10.97 17.87
C THR A 82 -11.67 10.93 16.35
N MET A 83 -11.04 11.94 15.74
CA MET A 83 -10.80 11.93 14.30
C MET A 83 -9.85 10.80 13.90
N SER A 84 -8.80 10.55 14.69
CA SER A 84 -7.85 9.47 14.44
C SER A 84 -8.51 8.09 14.36
N GLU A 85 -9.53 7.82 15.19
CA GLU A 85 -10.32 6.59 15.08
C GLU A 85 -11.14 6.52 13.78
N VAL A 86 -11.74 7.64 13.36
CA VAL A 86 -12.50 7.71 12.10
C VAL A 86 -11.57 7.49 10.90
N GLU A 87 -10.42 8.15 10.87
CA GLU A 87 -9.38 7.95 9.86
C GLU A 87 -8.91 6.49 9.84
N LYS A 88 -8.60 5.92 11.01
CA LYS A 88 -8.13 4.54 11.12
C LYS A 88 -9.11 3.53 10.52
N ILE A 89 -10.41 3.78 10.62
CA ILE A 89 -11.44 2.92 10.01
C ILE A 89 -11.58 3.17 8.51
N ILE A 90 -11.64 4.43 8.08
CA ILE A 90 -11.89 4.76 6.65
C ILE A 90 -10.66 4.48 5.78
N ASN A 91 -9.46 4.74 6.30
CA ASN A 91 -8.20 4.53 5.60
C ASN A 91 -7.68 3.09 5.71
N HIS A 92 -8.43 2.20 6.37
CA HIS A 92 -8.12 0.79 6.46
C HIS A 92 -8.35 0.11 5.11
N GLN A 93 -7.36 -0.64 4.61
CA GLN A 93 -7.49 -1.42 3.39
C GLN A 93 -6.90 -2.81 3.59
N HIS A 94 -7.66 -3.84 3.24
CA HIS A 94 -7.14 -5.20 3.12
C HIS A 94 -6.48 -5.35 1.75
N VAL A 95 -5.25 -5.86 1.73
CA VAL A 95 -4.49 -6.01 0.48
C VAL A 95 -5.12 -7.07 -0.42
N TYR A 96 -5.75 -8.10 0.15
CA TYR A 96 -6.46 -9.14 -0.62
C TYR A 96 -7.58 -8.56 -1.51
N ASP A 97 -8.26 -7.52 -1.05
CA ASP A 97 -9.36 -6.89 -1.80
C ASP A 97 -8.89 -6.19 -3.09
N LEU A 98 -7.60 -5.94 -3.23
CA LEU A 98 -7.00 -5.33 -4.42
C LEU A 98 -6.83 -6.34 -5.57
N PHE A 99 -6.83 -7.64 -5.28
CA PHE A 99 -6.42 -8.68 -6.20
C PHE A 99 -7.48 -9.77 -6.33
N SER A 100 -8.20 -9.79 -7.44
CA SER A 100 -9.08 -10.92 -7.80
C SER A 100 -8.27 -12.01 -8.50
N ILE A 101 -7.35 -12.66 -7.77
CA ILE A 101 -6.46 -13.69 -8.31
C ILE A 101 -7.06 -15.08 -8.07
N ASN A 102 -7.18 -15.88 -9.12
CA ASN A 102 -7.67 -17.26 -9.06
C ASN A 102 -6.55 -18.30 -8.81
N GLU A 103 -5.30 -17.84 -8.73
CA GLU A 103 -4.11 -18.65 -8.49
C GLU A 103 -3.73 -18.67 -7.01
N LYS A 104 -3.05 -19.72 -6.59
CA LYS A 104 -2.52 -19.81 -5.22
C LYS A 104 -1.25 -18.95 -5.12
N ILE A 105 -1.42 -17.74 -4.61
CA ILE A 105 -0.32 -16.81 -4.33
C ILE A 105 0.14 -16.99 -2.88
N SER A 106 1.44 -16.85 -2.63
CA SER A 106 1.99 -16.94 -1.27
C SER A 106 1.58 -15.73 -0.42
N GLU A 107 1.34 -15.95 0.88
CA GLU A 107 1.08 -14.85 1.84
C GLU A 107 2.21 -13.82 1.84
N GLN A 108 3.46 -14.29 1.67
CA GLN A 108 4.63 -13.41 1.55
C GLN A 108 4.47 -12.39 0.42
N SER A 109 3.89 -12.77 -0.73
CA SER A 109 3.69 -11.85 -1.85
C SER A 109 2.76 -10.70 -1.46
N PHE A 110 1.67 -10.99 -0.74
CA PHE A 110 0.76 -9.96 -0.25
C PHE A 110 1.38 -9.11 0.86
N ASN A 111 2.20 -9.69 1.73
CA ASN A 111 2.97 -8.95 2.73
C ASN A 111 3.97 -7.98 2.07
N CYS A 112 4.64 -8.39 0.99
CA CYS A 112 5.52 -7.51 0.22
C CYS A 112 4.73 -6.32 -0.35
N VAL A 113 3.53 -6.55 -0.90
CA VAL A 113 2.66 -5.46 -1.37
C VAL A 113 2.27 -4.53 -0.22
N ALA A 114 1.86 -5.09 0.93
CA ALA A 114 1.48 -4.32 2.10
C ALA A 114 2.62 -3.38 2.58
N ASN A 115 3.86 -3.90 2.61
CA ASN A 115 5.04 -3.14 3.02
C ASN A 115 5.33 -2.00 2.05
N VAL A 116 5.34 -2.27 0.73
CA VAL A 116 5.58 -1.24 -0.28
C VAL A 116 4.49 -0.15 -0.24
N MET A 117 3.23 -0.54 -0.06
CA MET A 117 2.12 0.41 0.12
C MET A 117 2.30 1.25 1.38
N CYS A 118 2.71 0.65 2.50
CA CYS A 118 2.96 1.34 3.76
C CYS A 118 4.07 2.40 3.60
N ASP A 119 5.19 2.06 2.96
CA ASP A 119 6.28 3.00 2.74
C ASP A 119 5.90 4.10 1.74
N ALA A 120 5.21 3.75 0.65
CA ALA A 120 4.70 4.72 -0.30
C ALA A 120 3.70 5.70 0.34
N LEU A 121 2.85 5.24 1.26
CA LEU A 121 1.96 6.09 2.04
C LEU A 121 2.71 7.02 2.99
N LYS A 122 3.75 6.54 3.71
CA LYS A 122 4.58 7.40 4.56
C LYS A 122 5.18 8.56 3.75
N ILE A 123 5.74 8.24 2.58
CA ILE A 123 6.31 9.25 1.67
C ILE A 123 5.21 10.20 1.19
N SER A 124 4.11 9.67 0.66
CA SER A 124 3.01 10.46 0.08
C SER A 124 2.38 11.41 1.10
N LEU A 125 2.15 10.96 2.32
CA LEU A 125 1.61 11.77 3.41
C LEU A 125 2.59 12.86 3.84
N SER A 126 3.88 12.52 4.01
CA SER A 126 4.91 13.49 4.40
C SER A 126 5.11 14.61 3.37
N CYS A 127 5.00 14.28 2.08
CA CYS A 127 5.08 15.25 0.99
C CYS A 127 3.82 16.12 0.89
N SER A 128 2.64 15.53 1.13
CA SER A 128 1.35 16.21 0.94
C SER A 128 0.95 17.07 2.15
N PHE A 129 1.38 16.69 3.35
CA PHE A 129 0.99 17.29 4.62
C PHE A 129 2.19 17.42 5.56
N PRO A 130 3.19 18.26 5.21
CA PRO A 130 4.45 18.34 5.95
C PRO A 130 4.29 18.77 7.41
N ASP A 131 3.20 19.47 7.73
CA ASP A 131 2.90 19.97 9.08
C ASP A 131 2.07 19.00 9.93
N LYS A 132 1.63 17.86 9.36
CA LYS A 132 0.85 16.83 10.07
C LYS A 132 1.71 15.59 10.32
N LYS A 133 1.50 14.96 11.47
CA LYS A 133 2.11 13.67 11.82
C LYS A 133 1.13 12.55 11.56
N PHE A 134 1.61 11.49 10.92
CA PHE A 134 0.82 10.31 10.60
C PHE A 134 1.45 9.05 11.16
N HIS A 135 0.59 8.18 11.65
CA HIS A 135 0.89 6.79 11.94
C HIS A 135 0.41 5.95 10.76
N VAL A 136 1.36 5.44 9.97
CA VAL A 136 1.10 4.46 8.91
C VAL A 136 1.52 3.08 9.42
N TYR A 137 0.68 2.08 9.21
CA TYR A 137 0.91 0.74 9.75
C TYR A 137 0.54 -0.35 8.74
N THR A 138 1.21 -1.49 8.90
CA THR A 138 0.74 -2.79 8.41
C THR A 138 0.25 -3.64 9.58
N SER A 139 -0.68 -4.55 9.33
CA SER A 139 -1.18 -5.48 10.35
C SER A 139 -1.60 -6.80 9.71
N ASN A 140 -1.19 -7.91 10.32
CA ASN A 140 -1.59 -9.28 9.94
C ASN A 140 -2.40 -9.96 11.05
N LEU A 141 -3.06 -9.16 11.90
CA LEU A 141 -3.80 -9.66 13.05
C LEU A 141 -5.07 -10.43 12.66
N ASP A 142 -5.62 -10.15 11.49
CA ASP A 142 -6.77 -10.87 10.94
C ASP A 142 -6.27 -12.01 10.06
N ILE A 143 -5.91 -13.13 10.70
CA ILE A 143 -5.31 -14.31 10.06
C ILE A 143 -6.19 -14.80 8.90
N ASP A 144 -7.51 -14.57 8.96
CA ASP A 144 -8.47 -15.05 7.97
C ASP A 144 -8.71 -14.06 6.81
N TYR A 145 -8.24 -12.80 6.91
CA TYR A 145 -8.52 -11.75 5.91
C TYR A 145 -7.27 -11.05 5.34
N GLY A 146 -6.08 -11.53 5.70
CA GLY A 146 -4.82 -11.13 5.07
C GLY A 146 -4.22 -9.81 5.57
N PRO A 147 -3.12 -9.36 4.96
CA PRO A 147 -2.42 -8.16 5.40
C PRO A 147 -3.25 -6.90 5.16
N VAL A 148 -3.19 -6.00 6.13
CA VAL A 148 -3.83 -4.70 6.13
C VAL A 148 -2.79 -3.61 5.99
N VAL A 149 -3.13 -2.56 5.26
CA VAL A 149 -2.43 -1.27 5.28
C VAL A 149 -3.42 -0.18 5.71
N GLY A 150 -2.97 0.74 6.56
CA GLY A 150 -3.79 1.88 6.94
C GLY A 150 -2.99 3.01 7.59
N PHE A 151 -3.66 4.13 7.81
CA PHE A 151 -3.06 5.25 8.53
C PHE A 151 -4.09 6.11 9.26
N TYR A 152 -3.60 6.88 10.22
CA TYR A 152 -4.32 7.95 10.88
C TYR A 152 -3.33 9.06 11.30
N SER A 153 -3.83 10.26 11.51
CA SER A 153 -3.06 11.39 12.01
C SER A 153 -3.08 11.43 13.54
N ASP A 154 -2.01 11.95 14.13
CA ASP A 154 -2.03 12.33 15.54
C ASP A 154 -3.03 13.47 15.76
N ASN A 155 -3.91 13.29 16.76
CA ASN A 155 -5.01 14.19 17.15
C ASN A 155 -4.84 15.67 16.70
N GLN A 156 -5.83 16.16 15.95
CA GLN A 156 -6.23 17.57 15.98
C GLN A 156 -7.17 17.83 17.16
#